data_AF-A0A7V9LVN9-F1
#
_entry.id   AF-A0A7V9LVN9-F1
#
_cell.length_a   1.000
_cell.length_b   1.000
_cell.length_c   1.000
_cell.angle_alpha   90.00
_cell.angle_beta   90.00
_cell.angle_gamma   90.00
#
_symmetry.space_group_name_H-M   'P 1'
#
loop_
_entity.id
_entity.type
_entity.pdbx_description
1 polymer ?
#
loop_
_entity_poly.entity_id
_entity_poly.type
_entity_poly.pdbx_seq_one_letter_code
_entity_poly.pdbx_strand_id
1 'polypeptide(L)'
;ADAKTIQADLHKLTAQHVGPLLAEPGIGPVTAAQLWVSWSHRGRIRSEAAFAALAGTSPLEASSGQRTRHRLNRGGDRHLNRALHHITLTRLSTDQATRDYVTRRLAEGKTAREARRCLKRYLARRVWRILEHHQQTPITA
;
A
#
# COMPACT_ATOMS: atom_id res chain seq x y z
N ALA A 1 21.83 -13.46 14.09
CA ALA A 1 20.85 -12.69 14.87
C ALA A 1 19.53 -13.43 14.83
N ASP A 2 18.90 -13.61 15.99
CA ASP A 2 17.62 -14.32 16.08
C ASP A 2 16.51 -13.50 15.41
N ALA A 3 15.59 -14.18 14.73
CA ALA A 3 14.52 -13.52 13.98
C ALA A 3 13.67 -12.56 14.84
N LYS A 4 13.52 -12.86 16.13
CA LYS A 4 12.83 -12.01 17.10
C LYS A 4 13.55 -10.68 17.34
N THR A 5 14.87 -10.70 17.45
CA THR A 5 15.69 -9.50 17.64
C THR A 5 15.58 -8.59 16.42
N ILE A 6 15.72 -9.14 15.21
CA ILE A 6 15.58 -8.38 13.96
C ILE A 6 14.20 -7.73 13.87
N GLN A 7 13.14 -8.44 14.26
CA GLN A 7 11.78 -7.90 14.24
C GLN A 7 11.60 -6.76 15.25
N ALA A 8 12.19 -6.87 16.44
CA ALA A 8 12.16 -5.80 17.44
C ALA A 8 12.91 -4.55 16.97
N ASP A 9 14.09 -4.72 16.38
CA ASP A 9 14.89 -3.62 15.83
C ASP A 9 14.16 -2.92 14.68
N LEU A 10 13.55 -3.71 13.79
CA LEU A 10 12.77 -3.18 12.68
C LEU A 10 11.53 -2.43 13.16
N HIS A 11 10.87 -2.91 14.23
CA HIS A 11 9.78 -2.18 14.86
C HIS A 11 10.27 -0.84 15.43
N LYS A 12 11.39 -0.82 16.15
CA LYS A 12 11.96 0.41 16.71
C LYS A 12 12.26 1.45 15.61
N LEU A 13 12.94 1.04 14.54
CA LEU A 13 13.28 1.92 13.41
C LEU A 13 12.02 2.44 12.70
N THR A 14 11.04 1.57 12.45
CA THR A 14 9.80 1.99 11.77
C THR A 14 8.94 2.89 12.65
N ALA A 15 8.87 2.65 13.96
CA ALA A 15 8.19 3.55 14.88
C ALA A 15 8.82 4.94 14.91
N GLN A 16 10.16 5.01 14.88
CA GLN A 16 10.90 6.27 14.91
C GLN A 16 10.77 7.10 13.63
N HIS A 17 10.79 6.45 12.45
CA HIS A 17 10.87 7.17 11.17
C HIS A 17 9.57 7.21 10.36
N VAL A 18 8.67 6.25 10.57
CA VAL A 18 7.39 6.14 9.84
C VAL A 18 6.26 5.69 10.77
N GLY A 19 6.29 6.13 12.03
CA GLY A 19 5.30 5.79 13.06
C GLY A 19 3.84 5.91 12.62
N PRO A 20 3.43 6.96 11.87
CA PRO A 20 2.05 7.06 11.36
C PRO A 20 1.62 5.92 10.43
N LEU A 21 2.55 5.23 9.76
CA LEU A 21 2.21 4.04 9.00
C LEU A 21 1.81 2.88 9.91
N LEU A 22 2.42 2.74 11.10
CA LEU A 22 2.07 1.67 12.05
C LEU A 22 0.70 1.87 12.70
N ALA A 23 0.18 3.10 12.70
CA ALA A 23 -1.17 3.41 13.16
C ALA A 23 -2.25 3.00 12.14
N GLU A 24 -1.89 2.69 10.89
CA GLU A 24 -2.83 2.29 9.86
C GLU A 24 -3.18 0.79 9.99
N PRO A 25 -4.47 0.42 9.88
CA PRO A 25 -4.89 -0.97 9.96
C PRO A 25 -4.12 -1.88 8.99
N GLY A 26 -3.69 -3.04 9.48
CA GLY A 26 -2.99 -4.06 8.67
C GLY A 26 -1.57 -3.69 8.23
N ILE A 27 -1.03 -2.54 8.63
CA ILE A 27 0.39 -2.22 8.44
C ILE A 27 1.16 -2.63 9.70
N GLY A 28 2.13 -3.53 9.53
CA GLY A 28 3.05 -3.93 10.59
C GLY A 28 4.47 -3.47 10.27
N PRO A 29 5.44 -3.71 11.17
CA PRO A 29 6.83 -3.26 10.99
C PRO A 29 7.42 -3.64 9.63
N VAL A 30 7.30 -4.90 9.22
CA VAL A 30 7.87 -5.40 7.95
C VAL A 30 7.26 -4.71 6.74
N THR A 31 5.93 -4.54 6.70
CA THR A 31 5.27 -3.87 5.58
C THR A 31 5.53 -2.36 5.62
N ALA A 32 5.58 -1.73 6.78
CA ALA A 32 5.97 -0.33 6.96
C ALA A 32 7.40 -0.07 6.44
N ALA A 33 8.36 -0.91 6.81
CA ALA A 33 9.74 -0.82 6.32
C ALA A 33 9.81 -0.95 4.80
N GLN A 34 9.11 -1.92 4.20
CA GLN A 34 9.09 -2.06 2.75
C GLN A 34 8.47 -0.83 2.07
N LEU A 35 7.35 -0.30 2.59
CA LEU A 35 6.72 0.92 2.06
C LEU A 35 7.69 2.10 2.12
N TRP A 36 8.40 2.24 3.25
CA TRP A 36 9.37 3.30 3.47
C TRP A 36 10.56 3.18 2.51
N VAL A 37 11.17 2.01 2.37
CA VAL A 37 12.27 1.75 1.43
C VAL A 37 11.86 2.03 -0.02
N SER A 38 10.67 1.57 -0.41
CA SER A 38 10.19 1.74 -1.79
C SER A 38 9.90 3.20 -2.13
N TRP A 39 9.48 4.01 -1.14
CA TRP A 39 9.27 5.45 -1.29
C TRP A 39 10.57 6.26 -1.16
N SER A 40 11.48 5.84 -0.27
CA SER A 40 12.78 6.45 0.06
C SER A 40 12.70 7.76 0.86
N HIS A 41 12.40 8.89 0.22
CA HIS A 41 12.42 10.21 0.84
C HIS A 41 11.40 11.17 0.21
N ARG A 42 11.07 12.24 0.95
CA ARG A 42 10.12 13.27 0.51
C ARG A 42 10.57 13.91 -0.81
N GLY A 43 9.62 14.14 -1.72
CA GLY A 43 9.87 14.74 -3.03
C GLY A 43 10.37 13.77 -4.12
N ARG A 44 10.84 12.56 -3.79
CA ARG A 44 11.25 11.57 -4.81
C ARG A 44 10.09 11.17 -5.71
N ILE A 45 8.92 10.92 -5.11
CA ILE A 45 7.73 10.44 -5.82
C ILE A 45 6.73 11.59 -5.94
N ARG A 46 6.65 12.14 -7.16
CA ARG A 46 5.97 13.40 -7.46
C ARG A 46 4.45 13.40 -7.28
N SER A 47 3.79 12.25 -7.14
CA SER A 47 2.34 12.17 -6.94
C SER A 47 1.84 10.81 -6.42
N GLU A 48 0.61 10.80 -5.88
CA GLU A 48 -0.10 9.56 -5.52
C GLU A 48 -0.30 8.60 -6.71
N ALA A 49 -0.33 9.12 -7.93
CA ALA A 49 -0.45 8.33 -9.16
C ALA A 49 0.88 7.68 -9.52
N ALA A 50 1.99 8.42 -9.40
CA ALA A 50 3.34 7.89 -9.58
C ALA A 50 3.65 6.78 -8.56
N PHE A 51 3.25 6.94 -7.31
CA PHE A 51 3.40 5.88 -6.29
C PHE A 51 2.59 4.63 -6.64
N ALA A 52 1.37 4.78 -7.14
CA ALA A 52 0.56 3.64 -7.57
C ALA A 52 1.12 2.95 -8.82
N ALA A 53 1.70 3.70 -9.75
CA ALA A 53 2.41 3.15 -10.91
C ALA A 53 3.65 2.37 -10.48
N LEU A 54 4.46 2.92 -9.55
CA LEU A 54 5.58 2.22 -8.93
C LEU A 54 5.13 0.93 -8.25
N ALA A 55 4.02 0.95 -7.53
CA ALA A 55 3.47 -0.22 -6.86
C ALA A 55 2.77 -1.24 -7.77
N GLY A 56 2.65 -0.98 -9.08
CA GLY A 56 1.85 -1.82 -9.99
C GLY A 56 0.35 -1.85 -9.65
N THR A 57 -0.15 -0.86 -8.91
CA THR A 57 -1.56 -0.73 -8.51
C THR A 57 -2.32 0.32 -9.33
N SER A 58 -1.64 1.01 -10.24
CA SER A 58 -2.27 1.92 -11.19
C SER A 58 -3.27 1.17 -12.08
N PRO A 59 -4.50 1.68 -12.24
CA PRO A 59 -5.43 1.12 -13.20
C PRO A 59 -4.84 1.23 -14.61
N LEU A 60 -4.76 0.12 -15.34
CA LEU A 60 -4.46 0.12 -16.77
C LEU A 60 -5.75 -0.14 -17.51
N GLU A 61 -6.18 0.80 -18.35
CA GLU A 61 -7.35 0.58 -19.17
C GLU A 61 -7.14 -0.61 -20.12
N ALA A 62 -8.17 -1.42 -20.22
CA ALA A 62 -8.29 -2.53 -21.14
C ALA A 62 -9.69 -2.41 -21.76
N SER A 63 -9.74 -1.68 -22.86
CA SER A 63 -10.94 -1.48 -23.69
C SER A 63 -10.78 -2.25 -25.00
N SER A 64 -11.86 -2.93 -25.42
CA SER A 64 -12.01 -3.50 -26.76
C SER A 64 -13.38 -3.16 -27.35
N GLY A 65 -14.00 -2.04 -26.93
CA GLY A 65 -15.36 -1.65 -27.29
C GLY A 65 -16.20 -1.20 -26.08
N GLN A 66 -17.48 -1.59 -26.05
CA GLN A 66 -18.55 -1.10 -25.15
C GLN A 66 -18.37 -1.36 -23.64
N ARG A 67 -17.25 -1.98 -23.20
CA ARG A 67 -16.96 -2.26 -21.79
C ARG A 67 -15.57 -1.75 -21.41
N THR A 68 -15.49 -0.74 -20.56
CA THR A 68 -14.24 -0.29 -19.96
C THR A 68 -13.87 -1.19 -18.79
N ARG A 69 -12.92 -2.12 -19.00
CA ARG A 69 -12.31 -2.89 -17.92
C ARG A 69 -10.91 -2.38 -17.65
N HIS A 70 -10.40 -2.69 -16.47
CA HIS A 70 -9.02 -2.40 -16.12
C HIS A 70 -8.25 -3.70 -15.98
N ARG A 71 -7.07 -3.81 -16.60
CA ARG A 71 -6.15 -4.94 -16.43
C ARG A 71 -5.18 -4.72 -15.28
N LEU A 72 -4.49 -5.79 -14.88
CA LEU A 72 -3.41 -5.73 -13.88
C LEU A 72 -2.17 -5.08 -14.51
N ASN A 73 -1.56 -4.12 -13.80
CA ASN A 73 -0.22 -3.65 -14.13
C ASN A 73 0.82 -4.67 -13.63
N ARG A 74 1.64 -5.21 -14.53
CA ARG A 74 2.70 -6.19 -14.23
C ARG A 74 4.07 -5.55 -14.00
N GLY A 75 4.21 -4.26 -14.28
CA GLY A 75 5.43 -3.49 -14.02
C GLY A 75 5.52 -2.98 -12.58
N GLY A 76 6.62 -2.30 -12.28
CA GLY A 76 6.86 -1.68 -10.98
C GLY A 76 7.56 -2.59 -9.96
N ASP A 77 7.61 -2.12 -8.73
CA ASP A 77 8.21 -2.78 -7.58
C ASP A 77 7.30 -3.90 -7.05
N ARG A 78 7.73 -5.15 -7.25
CA ARG A 78 7.01 -6.34 -6.80
C ARG A 78 6.98 -6.47 -5.27
N HIS A 79 8.00 -6.00 -4.57
CA HIS A 79 8.05 -6.05 -3.10
C HIS A 79 7.06 -5.04 -2.52
N LEU A 80 6.98 -3.83 -3.08
CA LEU A 80 5.95 -2.84 -2.73
C LEU A 80 4.54 -3.39 -2.99
N ASN A 81 4.31 -3.99 -4.16
CA ASN A 81 3.03 -4.57 -4.52
C ASN A 81 2.62 -5.73 -3.58
N ARG A 82 3.60 -6.53 -3.14
CA ARG A 82 3.43 -7.61 -2.16
C ARG A 82 3.09 -7.06 -0.78
N ALA A 83 3.77 -6.01 -0.32
CA ALA A 83 3.46 -5.36 0.95
C ALA A 83 2.00 -4.85 0.97
N LEU A 84 1.57 -4.15 -0.09
CA LEU A 84 0.17 -3.71 -0.23
C LEU A 84 -0.82 -4.89 -0.31
N HIS A 85 -0.40 -6.01 -0.88
CA HIS A 85 -1.24 -7.22 -0.90
C HIS A 85 -1.45 -7.79 0.50
N HIS A 86 -0.39 -7.93 1.30
CA HIS A 86 -0.52 -8.40 2.69
C HIS A 86 -1.38 -7.47 3.52
N ILE A 87 -1.16 -6.15 3.44
CA ILE A 87 -2.00 -5.16 4.14
C ILE A 87 -3.47 -5.32 3.74
N THR A 88 -3.74 -5.55 2.46
CA THR A 88 -5.10 -5.79 1.95
C THR A 88 -5.73 -7.04 2.58
N LEU A 89 -5.00 -8.15 2.65
CA LEU A 89 -5.50 -9.40 3.24
C LEU A 89 -5.76 -9.23 4.74
N THR A 90 -4.84 -8.62 5.46
CA THR A 90 -4.99 -8.35 6.90
C THR A 90 -6.20 -7.46 7.16
N ARG A 91 -6.34 -6.35 6.43
CA ARG A 91 -7.52 -5.46 6.58
C ARG A 91 -8.83 -6.16 6.28
N LEU A 92 -8.90 -6.99 5.23
CA LEU A 92 -10.11 -7.77 4.95
C LEU A 92 -10.46 -8.72 6.11
N SER A 93 -9.43 -9.24 6.79
CA SER A 93 -9.61 -10.13 7.93
C SER A 93 -9.96 -9.41 9.23
N THR A 94 -9.57 -8.15 9.44
CA THR A 94 -9.66 -7.50 10.76
C THR A 94 -10.39 -6.16 10.79
N ASP A 95 -10.55 -5.48 9.66
CA ASP A 95 -11.13 -4.13 9.58
C ASP A 95 -12.51 -4.16 8.91
N GLN A 96 -13.55 -3.82 9.69
CA GLN A 96 -14.93 -3.84 9.22
C GLN A 96 -15.17 -2.81 8.10
N ALA A 97 -14.57 -1.62 8.18
CA ALA A 97 -14.75 -0.59 7.16
C ALA A 97 -14.20 -1.05 5.79
N THR A 98 -13.10 -1.79 5.79
CA THR A 98 -12.55 -2.42 4.56
C THR A 98 -13.48 -3.49 4.01
N ARG A 99 -14.11 -4.30 4.86
CA ARG A 99 -15.10 -5.31 4.42
C ARG A 99 -16.31 -4.64 3.79
N ASP A 100 -16.87 -3.63 4.43
CA ASP A 100 -18.04 -2.88 3.94
C ASP A 100 -17.73 -2.22 2.59
N TYR A 101 -16.54 -1.65 2.44
CA TYR A 101 -16.06 -1.13 1.17
C TYR A 101 -16.06 -2.21 0.08
N VAL A 102 -15.49 -3.38 0.34
CA VAL A 102 -15.42 -4.46 -0.65
C VAL A 102 -16.82 -4.99 -0.99
N THR A 103 -17.68 -5.20 0.00
CA THR A 103 -19.09 -5.59 -0.20
C THR A 103 -19.81 -4.59 -1.12
N ARG A 104 -19.65 -3.29 -0.87
CA ARG A 104 -20.22 -2.26 -1.75
C ARG A 104 -19.69 -2.36 -3.19
N ARG A 105 -18.38 -2.57 -3.38
CA ARG A 105 -17.81 -2.72 -4.73
C ARG A 105 -18.34 -3.97 -5.45
N LEU A 106 -18.60 -5.06 -4.72
CA LEU A 106 -19.23 -6.26 -5.27
C LEU A 106 -20.68 -5.97 -5.70
N ALA A 107 -21.45 -5.25 -4.89
CA ALA A 107 -22.82 -4.83 -5.22
C ALA A 107 -22.88 -3.93 -6.48
N GLU A 108 -21.84 -3.14 -6.73
CA GLU A 108 -21.67 -2.34 -7.96
C GLU A 108 -21.25 -3.19 -9.19
N GLY A 109 -21.30 -4.52 -9.10
CA GLY A 109 -21.01 -5.43 -10.20
C GLY A 109 -19.52 -5.73 -10.44
N LYS A 110 -18.63 -5.32 -9.53
CA LYS A 110 -17.20 -5.67 -9.64
C LYS A 110 -16.95 -7.10 -9.20
N THR A 111 -16.03 -7.77 -9.88
CA THR A 111 -15.48 -9.04 -9.38
C THR A 111 -14.67 -8.82 -8.12
N ALA A 112 -14.51 -9.85 -7.29
CA ALA A 112 -13.66 -9.79 -6.10
C ALA A 112 -12.20 -9.36 -6.41
N ARG A 113 -11.68 -9.75 -7.58
CA ARG A 113 -10.35 -9.32 -8.06
C ARG A 113 -10.31 -7.84 -8.40
N GLU A 114 -11.38 -7.27 -8.93
CA GLU A 114 -11.49 -5.83 -9.22
C GLU A 114 -11.68 -5.01 -7.94
N ALA A 115 -12.53 -5.46 -7.02
CA ALA A 115 -12.72 -4.83 -5.72
C ALA A 115 -11.41 -4.75 -4.93
N ARG A 116 -10.65 -5.86 -4.86
CA ARG A 116 -9.31 -5.87 -4.24
C ARG A 116 -8.32 -4.94 -4.93
N ARG A 117 -8.36 -4.83 -6.27
CA ARG A 117 -7.50 -3.87 -6.99
C ARG A 117 -7.86 -2.42 -6.68
N CYS A 118 -9.14 -2.09 -6.57
CA CYS A 118 -9.58 -0.77 -6.11
C CYS A 118 -9.06 -0.47 -4.70
N LEU A 119 -9.16 -1.44 -3.78
CA LEU A 119 -8.64 -1.31 -2.42
C LEU A 119 -7.12 -1.12 -2.39
N LYS A 120 -6.35 -1.89 -3.17
CA LYS A 120 -4.89 -1.70 -3.28
C LYS A 120 -4.52 -0.30 -3.80
N ARG A 121 -5.25 0.22 -4.79
CA ARG A 121 -5.04 1.58 -5.30
C ARG A 121 -5.33 2.64 -4.25
N TYR A 122 -6.39 2.45 -3.46
CA TYR A 122 -6.73 3.30 -2.32
C TYR A 122 -5.62 3.27 -1.25
N LEU A 123 -5.14 2.09 -0.89
CA LEU A 123 -4.03 1.94 0.07
C LEU A 123 -2.74 2.61 -0.43
N ALA A 124 -2.39 2.44 -1.70
CA ALA A 124 -1.23 3.12 -2.29
C ALA A 124 -1.34 4.65 -2.16
N ARG A 125 -2.52 5.21 -2.43
CA ARG A 125 -2.79 6.63 -2.22
C ARG A 125 -2.64 7.04 -0.75
N ARG A 126 -3.24 6.29 0.18
CA ARG A 126 -3.20 6.60 1.62
C ARG A 126 -1.76 6.59 2.14
N VAL A 127 -1.00 5.54 1.81
CA VAL A 127 0.41 5.41 2.19
C VAL A 127 1.25 6.57 1.65
N TRP A 128 1.12 6.92 0.37
CA TRP A 128 1.86 8.03 -0.20
C TRP A 128 1.55 9.34 0.52
N ARG A 129 0.27 9.62 0.82
CA ARG A 129 -0.10 10.84 1.57
C ARG A 129 0.51 10.87 2.96
N ILE A 130 0.52 9.74 3.67
CA ILE A 130 1.15 9.66 5.00
C ILE A 130 2.64 9.94 4.89
N LEU A 131 3.35 9.26 3.99
CA LEU A 131 4.79 9.41 3.84
C LEU A 131 5.21 10.82 3.38
N GLU A 132 4.45 11.42 2.45
CA GLU A 132 4.81 12.73 1.88
C GLU A 132 4.53 13.91 2.82
N HIS A 133 3.55 13.78 3.72
CA HIS A 133 3.19 14.81 4.69
C HIS A 133 3.76 14.57 6.09
N HIS A 134 4.32 13.40 6.35
CA HIS A 134 5.02 13.10 7.57
C HIS A 134 6.37 13.84 7.61
N GLN A 135 6.61 14.58 8.69
CA GLN A 135 7.92 15.18 8.94
C GLN A 135 8.90 14.06 9.30
N GLN A 136 9.84 13.78 8.41
CA GLN A 136 10.86 12.76 8.68
C GLN A 136 11.84 13.28 9.73
N THR A 137 12.06 12.50 10.78
CA THR A 137 13.25 12.66 11.61
C THR A 137 14.47 12.40 10.71
N PRO A 138 15.41 13.35 10.57
CA PRO A 138 16.60 13.15 9.76
C PRO A 138 17.36 11.91 10.25
N ILE A 139 17.88 11.13 9.31
CA ILE A 139 18.80 10.04 9.63
C ILE A 139 20.13 10.70 9.98
N THR A 140 20.39 10.91 11.26
CA THR A 140 21.72 11.32 11.73
C THR A 140 22.65 10.12 11.51
N ALA A 141 23.69 10.32 10.70
CA ALA A 141 24.72 9.34 10.40
C ALA A 141 25.67 9.13 11.61
#